data_AF-K1Y7S4-F1
#
_entry.id   AF-K1Y7S4-F1
#
_cell.length_a   1.000
_cell.length_b   1.000
_cell.length_c   1.000
_cell.angle_alpha   90.00
_cell.angle_beta   90.00
_cell.angle_gamma   90.00
#
_symmetry.space_group_name_H-M   'P 1'
#
loop_
_entity.id
_entity.type
_entity.pdbx_description
1 polymer ?
#
loop_
_entity_poly.entity_id
_entity_poly.type
_entity_poly.pdbx_seq_one_letter_code
_entity_poly.pdbx_strand_id
1 'polypeptide(L)' 'MQYLNLIGIVLNFIGSLTVAFSVIENPGGGHQLVKGKKVFLASILLNRFRIGIGIFALGFLLQFFYSIFG' A
#
# COMPACT_ATOMS: atom_id res chain seq x y z
N MET A 1 -8.70 5.23 -23.27
CA MET A 1 -8.76 4.32 -22.10
C MET A 1 -7.41 3.75 -21.68
N GLN A 2 -6.48 3.43 -22.60
CA GLN A 2 -5.14 2.90 -22.26
C GLN A 2 -4.32 3.73 -21.25
N TYR A 3 -4.44 5.07 -21.28
CA TYR A 3 -3.75 5.95 -20.34
C TYR A 3 -4.19 5.74 -18.87
N LEU A 4 -5.47 5.41 -18.62
CA LEU A 4 -5.95 5.09 -17.27
C LEU A 4 -5.29 3.84 -16.71
N ASN A 5 -5.11 2.81 -17.56
CA ASN A 5 -4.43 1.58 -17.16
C ASN A 5 -2.96 1.84 -16.81
N LEU A 6 -2.26 2.62 -17.65
CA LEU A 6 -0.87 3.00 -17.41
C LEU A 6 -0.72 3.78 -16.08
N ILE A 7 -1.59 4.76 -15.84
CA ILE A 7 -1.62 5.53 -14.59
C ILE A 7 -1.88 4.60 -13.39
N GLY A 8 -2.82 3.67 -13.52
CA GLY A 8 -3.10 2.68 -12.48
C GLY A 8 -1.90 1.78 -12.16
N ILE A 9 -1.17 1.31 -13.17
CA ILE A 9 0.07 0.52 -12.99
C ILE A 9 1.12 1.33 -12.24
N VAL A 10 1.35 2.59 -12.63
CA VAL A 10 2.34 3.47 -11.99
C VAL A 10 1.98 3.73 -10.53
N LEU A 11 0.71 4.02 -10.25
CA LEU A 11 0.24 4.23 -8.87
C LEU A 11 0.38 2.96 -8.03
N ASN A 12 0.04 1.78 -8.56
CA ASN A 12 0.25 0.51 -7.86
C ASN A 12 1.73 0.26 -7.54
N PHE A 13 2.62 0.57 -8.47
CA PHE A 13 4.06 0.44 -8.26
C PHE A 13 4.59 1.41 -7.19
N ILE A 14 4.18 2.68 -7.24
CA ILE A 14 4.58 3.68 -6.24
C ILE A 14 3.99 3.33 -4.86
N GLY A 15 2.72 2.91 -4.81
CA GLY A 15 2.04 2.51 -3.59
C GLY A 15 2.72 1.30 -2.93
N SER A 16 3.07 0.27 -3.70
CA SER A 16 3.75 -0.92 -3.18
C SER A 16 5.16 -0.60 -2.65
N LEU A 17 5.93 0.23 -3.37
CA LEU A 17 7.22 0.71 -2.89
C LEU A 17 7.08 1.50 -1.59
N THR A 18 6.11 2.42 -1.52
CA THR A 18 5.87 3.24 -0.32
C THR A 18 5.51 2.37 0.89
N VAL A 19 4.67 1.34 0.69
CA VAL A 19 4.36 0.35 1.72
C VAL A 19 5.61 -0.42 2.15
N ALA A 20 6.39 -0.94 1.20
CA ALA A 20 7.60 -1.70 1.49
C ALA A 20 8.63 -0.87 2.28
N PHE A 21 8.91 0.37 1.85
CA PHE A 21 9.83 1.26 2.54
C PHE A 21 9.34 1.64 3.93
N SER A 22 8.03 1.84 4.12
CA SER A 22 7.47 2.14 5.45
C SER A 22 7.68 1.00 6.45
N VAL A 23 7.70 -0.25 5.98
CA VAL A 23 7.96 -1.43 6.81
C VAL A 23 9.47 -1.58 7.09
N ILE A 24 10.32 -1.31 6.10
CA ILE A 24 11.78 -1.39 6.21
C ILE A 24 12.34 -0.33 7.17
N GLU A 25 11.79 0.90 7.16
CA GLU A 25 12.23 1.98 8.05
C GLU A 25 11.86 1.72 9.53
N ASN A 26 10.90 0.84 9.80
CA ASN A 26 10.42 0.59 11.16
C ASN A 26 10.28 -0.91 11.48
N PRO A 27 11.40 -1.68 11.44
CA PRO A 27 11.36 -3.12 11.69
C PRO A 27 10.92 -3.45 13.13
N GLY A 28 11.21 -2.55 14.09
CA GLY A 28 10.77 -2.65 15.48
C GLY A 28 9.30 -2.26 15.70
N GLY A 29 8.74 -1.39 14.84
CA GLY A 29 7.31 -1.07 14.78
C GLY A 29 6.49 -2.12 14.01
N GLY A 30 7.14 -3.12 13.40
CA GLY A 30 6.45 -4.22 12.73
C GLY A 30 5.81 -5.21 13.69
N HIS A 31 6.11 -5.14 15.00
CA HIS A 31 5.62 -6.08 15.99
C HIS A 31 5.32 -5.38 17.30
N GLN A 32 4.11 -5.57 17.80
CA GLN A 32 3.75 -5.21 19.17
C GLN A 32 3.59 -6.51 19.97
N LEU A 33 4.25 -6.61 21.12
CA LEU A 33 4.08 -7.73 22.05
C LEU A 33 2.75 -7.55 22.79
N VAL A 34 1.68 -8.11 22.23
CA VAL A 34 0.38 -8.16 22.89
C VAL A 34 0.27 -9.52 23.57
N LYS A 35 0.31 -9.57 24.91
CA LYS A 35 0.23 -10.80 25.71
C LYS A 35 1.31 -11.85 25.34
N GLY A 36 2.54 -11.41 25.10
CA GLY A 36 3.67 -12.32 24.77
C GLY A 36 3.67 -12.86 23.33
N LYS A 37 2.67 -12.53 22.51
CA LYS A 37 2.66 -12.87 21.08
C LYS A 37 3.12 -11.68 20.25
N LYS A 38 4.00 -11.93 19.28
CA LYS A 38 4.38 -10.93 18.27
C LYS A 38 3.19 -10.71 17.35
N VAL A 39 2.48 -9.60 17.51
CA VAL A 39 1.37 -9.24 16.63
C VAL A 39 1.86 -8.14 15.68
N PHE A 40 1.75 -8.38 14.38
CA PHE A 40 2.10 -7.40 13.35
C PHE A 40 1.01 -6.34 13.23
N LEU A 41 0.94 -5.43 14.20
CA LEU A 41 -0.12 -4.42 14.27
C LEU A 41 0.36 -3.01 13.88
N ALA A 42 1.64 -2.70 14.13
CA ALA A 42 2.09 -1.30 14.11
C ALA A 42 2.52 -0.79 12.73
N SER A 43 2.49 -1.63 11.67
CA SER A 43 2.65 -1.17 10.28
C SER A 43 1.50 -0.25 9.85
N ILE A 44 0.26 -0.53 10.29
CA ILE A 44 -0.93 0.29 9.94
C ILE A 44 -0.90 1.69 10.58
N LEU A 45 -0.19 1.86 11.70
CA LEU A 45 -0.08 3.16 12.37
C LEU A 45 0.90 4.12 11.70
N LEU A 46 1.77 3.63 10.81
CA LEU A 46 2.72 4.47 10.11
C LEU A 46 1.98 5.28 9.04
N ASN A 47 2.08 6.61 9.13
CA ASN A 47 1.42 7.51 8.18
C ASN A 47 1.82 7.20 6.73
N ARG A 48 3.10 6.83 6.51
CA ARG A 48 3.63 6.41 5.20
C ARG A 48 3.00 5.12 4.69
N PHE A 49 2.72 4.15 5.56
CA PHE A 49 2.03 2.90 5.19
C PHE A 49 0.60 3.19 4.73
N ARG A 50 -0.13 4.05 5.45
CA ARG A 50 -1.50 4.46 5.08
C ARG A 50 -1.52 5.19 3.75
N ILE A 51 -0.54 6.07 3.50
CA ILE A 51 -0.38 6.76 2.22
C ILE A 51 -0.07 5.75 1.11
N GLY A 52 0.86 4.81 1.33
CA GLY A 52 1.21 3.78 0.36
C GLY A 52 0.03 2.88 -0.01
N ILE A 53 -0.75 2.43 0.99
CA ILE A 53 -2.00 1.69 0.75
C ILE A 53 -3.02 2.54 0.00
N GLY A 54 -3.16 3.83 0.34
CA GLY A 54 -4.08 4.73 -0.35
C GLY A 54 -3.74 4.88 -1.83
N ILE A 55 -2.47 5.07 -2.16
CA ILE A 55 -1.98 5.17 -3.53
C ILE A 55 -2.18 3.83 -4.27
N PHE A 56 -1.90 2.70 -3.62
CA PHE A 56 -2.13 1.37 -4.18
C PHE A 56 -3.62 1.11 -4.43
N ALA A 57 -4.50 1.44 -3.49
CA ALA A 57 -5.94 1.28 -3.66
C ALA A 57 -6.49 2.15 -4.80
N LEU A 58 -6.00 3.37 -4.95
CA LEU A 58 -6.36 4.25 -6.07
C LEU A 58 -5.88 3.69 -7.42
N GLY A 59 -4.64 3.19 -7.49
CA GLY A 59 -4.13 2.53 -8.69
C GLY A 59 -4.93 1.30 -9.09
N PHE A 60 -5.30 0.47 -8.11
CA PHE A 60 -6.17 -0.69 -8.30
C PHE A 60 -7.57 -0.30 -8.80
N LEU A 61 -8.18 0.73 -8.20
CA LEU A 61 -9.49 1.22 -8.65
C LEU A 61 -9.44 1.71 -10.09
N LEU A 62 -8.40 2.46 -10.48
CA LEU A 62 -8.24 2.94 -11.85
C LEU A 62 -8.10 1.79 -12.86
N GLN A 63 -7.37 0.72 -12.49
CA GLN A 63 -7.29 -0.49 -13.32
C GLN A 63 -8.62 -1.25 -13.37
N PHE A 64 -9.34 -1.33 -12.25
CA PHE A 64 -10.65 -1.97 -12.18
C PHE A 64 -11.67 -1.26 -13.08
N PHE A 65 -11.72 0.07 -13.03
CA PHE A 65 -12.56 0.86 -13.93
C PHE A 65 -12.15 0.69 -15.39
N TYR A 66 -10.84 0.66 -15.70
CA TYR A 66 -10.38 0.34 -17.04
C TYR A 66 -10.88 -1.04 -17.50
N SER A 67 -10.83 -2.06 -16.65
CA SER A 67 -11.29 -3.41 -16.99
C SER A 67 -12.79 -3.51 -17.23
N ILE A 68 -13.60 -2.63 -16.66
CA ILE A 68 -15.07 -2.63 -16.82
C ILE A 68 -15.50 -1.78 -18.02
N PHE A 69 -14.84 -0.65 -18.25
CA PHE A 69 -15.31 0.40 -19.18
C PHE A 69 -14.40 0.61 -20.41
N GLY A 70 -13.22 0.00 -20.45
CA GLY A 70 -12.24 0.13 -21.52
C GLY A 70 -12.11 -1.13 -22.35
#